data_AF-A0A2A5BRD5-F1
#
_entry.id   AF-A0A2A5BRD5-F1
#
_cell.length_a   1.000
_cell.length_b   1.000
_cell.length_c   1.000
_cell.angle_alpha   90.00
_cell.angle_beta   90.00
_cell.angle_gamma   90.00
#
_symmetry.space_group_name_H-M   'P 1'
#
loop_
_entity.id
_entity.type
_entity.pdbx_description
1 polymer ?
#
loop_
_entity_poly.entity_id
_entity_poly.type
_entity_poly.pdbx_seq_one_letter_code
_entity_poly.pdbx_strand_id
1 'polypeptide(L)'
;MLPALAENKEPLVDKREVLVLTPIQREHVLAEMRALLGGIQGLLGALAEDDMKAVAEIARPLGISMAGKAEDHLKGVLPQHFMQLGLMVHQDFDSIAALAESGGDNKAVLSELSRSLKKCQACHAHYQIFPLKSSTTEEKNSHHGH
;
A
#
# COMPACT_ATOMS: atom_id res chain seq x y z
N MET A 1 -5.99 24.32 47.40
CA MET A 1 -6.03 22.86 47.23
C MET A 1 -7.32 22.45 46.54
N LEU A 2 -7.26 22.24 45.23
CA LEU A 2 -8.06 21.26 44.50
C LEU A 2 -7.09 20.63 43.50
N PRO A 3 -6.87 19.30 43.48
CA PRO A 3 -6.07 18.70 42.44
C PRO A 3 -6.90 18.70 41.15
N ALA A 4 -6.33 19.22 40.07
CA ALA A 4 -6.83 18.93 38.75
C ALA A 4 -6.75 17.40 38.57
N LEU A 5 -7.90 16.76 38.43
CA LEU A 5 -7.98 15.39 37.94
C LEU A 5 -7.45 15.44 36.51
N ALA A 6 -6.18 15.09 36.36
CA ALA A 6 -5.64 14.73 35.06
C ALA A 6 -6.50 13.58 34.55
N GLU A 7 -7.32 13.85 33.55
CA GLU A 7 -8.03 12.81 32.82
C GLU A 7 -6.95 11.87 32.25
N ASN A 8 -6.90 10.66 32.79
CA ASN A 8 -6.17 9.54 32.22
C ASN A 8 -6.79 9.24 30.86
N LYS A 9 -6.35 9.96 29.83
CA LYS A 9 -6.61 9.60 28.45
C LYS A 9 -5.73 8.37 28.20
N GLU A 10 -6.34 7.19 28.21
CA GLU A 10 -5.65 5.99 27.72
C GLU A 10 -4.97 6.33 26.40
N PRO A 11 -3.70 5.92 26.17
CA PRO A 11 -3.06 6.17 24.90
C PRO A 11 -3.99 5.60 23.83
N LEU A 12 -4.33 6.39 22.80
CA LEU A 12 -5.06 5.89 21.64
C LEU A 12 -4.19 4.80 21.00
N VAL A 13 -4.39 3.56 21.45
CA VAL A 13 -3.72 2.38 20.92
C VAL A 13 -4.23 2.24 19.51
N ASP A 14 -3.32 2.35 18.54
CA ASP A 14 -3.64 2.10 17.14
C ASP A 14 -4.11 0.63 17.03
N LYS A 15 -5.36 0.45 16.58
CA LYS A 15 -6.05 -0.86 16.56
C LYS A 15 -5.81 -1.64 15.27
N ARG A 16 -4.99 -1.11 14.37
CA ARG A 16 -4.65 -1.75 13.11
C ARG A 16 -3.82 -3.02 13.34
N GLU A 17 -4.03 -3.99 12.46
CA GLU A 17 -3.29 -5.25 12.43
C GLU A 17 -1.84 -5.00 11.98
N VAL A 18 -0.88 -5.50 12.76
CA VAL A 18 0.55 -5.32 12.49
C VAL A 18 1.05 -6.42 11.57
N LEU A 19 1.50 -6.02 10.37
CA LEU A 19 2.23 -6.87 9.43
C LEU A 19 3.72 -6.78 9.75
N VAL A 20 4.29 -7.86 10.27
CA VAL A 20 5.73 -7.95 10.54
C VAL A 20 6.43 -8.58 9.34
N LEU A 21 7.25 -7.79 8.66
CA LEU A 21 7.91 -8.18 7.40
C LEU A 21 9.42 -8.11 7.53
N THR A 22 10.15 -9.02 6.87
CA THR A 22 11.60 -8.84 6.69
C THR A 22 11.90 -7.52 5.95
N PRO A 23 13.11 -6.96 6.06
CA PRO A 23 13.46 -5.73 5.34
C PRO A 23 13.19 -5.81 3.83
N ILE A 24 13.45 -6.95 3.19
CA ILE A 24 13.23 -7.18 1.76
C ILE A 24 11.73 -7.19 1.44
N GLN A 25 10.93 -7.95 2.18
CA GLN A 25 9.47 -8.00 1.99
C GLN A 25 8.82 -6.64 2.21
N ARG A 26 9.26 -5.91 3.25
CA ARG A 26 8.78 -4.57 3.54
C ARG A 26 9.10 -3.61 2.40
N GLU A 27 10.32 -3.65 1.90
CA GLU A 27 10.73 -2.78 0.80
C GLU A 27 9.95 -3.09 -0.47
N HIS A 28 9.71 -4.37 -0.78
CA HIS A 28 8.85 -4.76 -1.91
C HIS A 28 7.47 -4.13 -1.83
N VAL A 29 6.75 -4.35 -0.72
CA VAL A 29 5.39 -3.82 -0.53
C VAL A 29 5.36 -2.30 -0.63
N LEU A 30 6.31 -1.61 0.00
CA LEU A 30 6.36 -0.16 -0.03
C LEU A 30 6.78 0.39 -1.39
N ALA A 31 7.60 -0.32 -2.16
CA ALA A 31 7.97 0.06 -3.52
C ALA A 31 6.75 0.04 -4.45
N GLU A 32 5.92 -1.01 -4.37
CA GLU A 32 4.66 -1.07 -5.11
C GLU A 32 3.70 0.05 -4.70
N MET A 33 3.54 0.31 -3.40
CA MET A 33 2.70 1.42 -2.91
C MET A 33 3.16 2.79 -3.45
N ARG A 34 4.48 3.03 -3.55
CA ARG A 34 5.03 4.26 -4.13
C ARG A 34 4.80 4.33 -5.64
N ALA A 35 4.93 3.22 -6.35
CA ALA A 35 4.65 3.16 -7.78
C ALA A 35 3.17 3.45 -8.08
N LEU A 36 2.25 2.85 -7.31
CA LEU A 36 0.81 3.12 -7.38
C LEU A 36 0.50 4.60 -7.09
N LEU A 37 1.10 5.18 -6.05
CA LEU A 37 0.90 6.60 -5.71
C LEU A 37 1.40 7.52 -6.83
N GLY A 38 2.59 7.24 -7.40
CA GLY A 38 3.11 7.98 -8.55
C GLY A 38 2.19 7.86 -9.77
N GLY A 39 1.66 6.67 -10.01
CA GLY A 39 0.64 6.40 -11.02
C GLY A 39 -0.61 7.25 -10.87
N ILE A 40 -1.16 7.33 -9.65
CA ILE A 40 -2.33 8.17 -9.34
C ILE A 40 -2.05 9.63 -9.64
N GLN A 41 -0.87 10.15 -9.25
CA GLN A 41 -0.49 11.52 -9.54
C GLN A 41 -0.40 11.76 -11.06
N GLY A 42 0.21 10.84 -11.81
CA GLY A 42 0.30 10.91 -13.26
C GLY A 42 -1.08 10.85 -13.95
N LEU A 43 -1.96 9.96 -13.49
CA LEU A 43 -3.34 9.84 -13.99
C LEU A 43 -4.10 11.15 -13.82
N LEU A 44 -4.02 11.78 -12.65
CA LEU A 44 -4.68 13.06 -12.39
C LEU A 44 -4.12 14.17 -13.30
N GLY A 45 -2.82 14.16 -13.59
CA GLY A 45 -2.20 15.08 -14.55
C GLY A 45 -2.73 14.88 -15.96
N ALA A 46 -2.70 13.64 -16.47
CA ALA A 46 -3.20 13.32 -17.81
C ALA A 46 -4.70 13.61 -17.96
N LEU A 47 -5.50 13.35 -16.92
CA LEU A 47 -6.93 13.70 -16.88
C LEU A 47 -7.17 15.21 -16.91
N ALA A 48 -6.28 16.02 -16.31
CA ALA A 48 -6.39 17.47 -16.35
C ALA A 48 -6.08 18.05 -17.75
N GLU A 49 -5.40 17.29 -18.59
CA GLU A 49 -5.05 17.64 -19.98
C GLU A 49 -5.92 16.91 -21.03
N ASP A 50 -6.95 16.17 -20.59
CA ASP A 50 -7.80 15.33 -21.44
C ASP A 50 -7.01 14.28 -22.28
N ASP A 51 -5.83 13.85 -21.81
CA ASP A 51 -4.96 12.91 -22.52
C ASP A 51 -5.23 11.45 -22.13
N MET A 52 -6.22 10.83 -22.77
CA MET A 52 -6.54 9.40 -22.55
C MET A 52 -5.42 8.45 -22.96
N LYS A 53 -4.54 8.86 -23.89
CA LYS A 53 -3.41 8.02 -24.28
C LYS A 53 -2.41 7.95 -23.12
N ALA A 54 -2.07 9.08 -22.51
CA ALA A 54 -1.23 9.12 -21.32
C ALA A 54 -1.87 8.38 -20.15
N VAL A 55 -3.19 8.50 -19.94
CA VAL A 55 -3.92 7.72 -18.92
C VAL A 55 -3.69 6.22 -19.11
N ALA A 56 -3.85 5.70 -20.32
CA ALA A 56 -3.64 4.28 -20.62
C ALA A 56 -2.19 3.85 -20.37
N GLU A 57 -1.23 4.62 -20.87
CA GLU A 57 0.22 4.34 -20.73
C GLU A 57 0.67 4.33 -19.26
N ILE A 58 0.10 5.18 -18.42
CA ILE A 58 0.40 5.26 -16.99
C ILE A 58 -0.26 4.10 -16.22
N ALA A 59 -1.52 3.77 -16.53
CA ALA A 59 -2.28 2.77 -15.77
C ALA A 59 -1.84 1.33 -16.07
N ARG A 60 -1.55 1.01 -17.33
CA ARG A 60 -1.24 -0.36 -17.78
C ARG A 60 -0.10 -1.05 -16.99
N PRO A 61 1.07 -0.42 -16.74
CA PRO A 61 2.15 -1.06 -15.98
C PRO A 61 1.82 -1.26 -14.49
N LEU A 62 0.77 -0.63 -13.98
CA LEU A 62 0.32 -0.75 -12.58
C LEU A 62 -0.74 -1.84 -12.39
N GLY A 63 -1.20 -2.45 -13.48
CA GLY A 63 -2.16 -3.54 -13.48
C GLY A 63 -1.62 -4.85 -12.89
N ILE A 64 -2.30 -5.97 -13.18
CA ILE A 64 -1.96 -7.31 -12.66
C ILE A 64 -0.51 -7.70 -13.00
N SER A 65 0.04 -7.18 -14.11
CA SER A 65 1.43 -7.41 -14.50
C SER A 65 2.46 -6.97 -13.45
N MET A 66 2.14 -5.96 -12.62
CA MET A 66 2.96 -5.55 -11.48
C MET A 66 2.84 -6.56 -10.34
N ALA A 67 1.62 -6.99 -10.01
CA ALA A 67 1.32 -7.92 -8.92
C ALA A 67 2.08 -9.25 -9.04
N GLY A 68 2.20 -9.78 -10.26
CA GLY A 68 2.89 -11.05 -10.52
C GLY A 68 4.37 -11.06 -10.10
N LYS A 69 5.00 -9.89 -9.89
CA LYS A 69 6.39 -9.78 -9.41
C LYS A 69 6.55 -9.98 -7.90
N ALA A 70 5.45 -9.92 -7.14
CA ALA A 70 5.41 -10.00 -5.68
C ALA A 70 5.45 -11.42 -5.13
N GLU A 71 5.18 -12.42 -5.97
CA GLU A 71 4.42 -13.57 -5.51
C GLU A 71 5.22 -14.64 -4.74
N ASP A 72 6.52 -14.80 -4.94
CA ASP A 72 7.19 -15.97 -4.35
C ASP A 72 7.57 -15.79 -2.87
N HIS A 73 7.86 -14.57 -2.43
CA HIS A 73 8.39 -14.31 -1.08
C HIS A 73 7.39 -13.63 -0.13
N LEU A 74 6.21 -13.28 -0.62
CA LEU A 74 5.11 -12.67 0.15
C LEU A 74 3.92 -13.62 0.35
N LYS A 75 3.78 -14.65 -0.50
CA LYS A 75 2.76 -15.71 -0.33
C LYS A 75 2.96 -16.42 1.01
N GLY A 76 1.87 -16.53 1.77
CA GLY A 76 1.87 -17.15 3.10
C GLY A 76 2.40 -16.26 4.24
N VAL A 77 2.95 -15.09 3.92
CA VAL A 77 3.42 -14.09 4.91
C VAL A 77 2.35 -13.03 5.16
N LEU A 78 1.69 -12.58 4.09
CA LEU A 78 0.65 -11.56 4.16
C LEU A 78 -0.74 -12.20 4.36
N PRO A 79 -1.64 -11.57 5.15
CA PRO A 79 -3.03 -12.03 5.29
C PRO A 79 -3.76 -12.07 3.96
N GLN A 80 -4.67 -13.04 3.80
CA GLN A 80 -5.46 -13.20 2.57
C GLN A 80 -6.21 -11.92 2.18
N HIS A 81 -6.78 -11.22 3.16
CA HIS A 81 -7.50 -9.97 2.92
C HIS A 81 -6.59 -8.84 2.39
N PHE A 82 -5.34 -8.75 2.89
CA PHE A 82 -4.35 -7.81 2.36
C PHE A 82 -4.04 -8.10 0.89
N MET A 83 -3.77 -9.37 0.57
CA MET A 83 -3.48 -9.82 -0.78
C MET A 83 -4.65 -9.56 -1.74
N GLN A 84 -5.87 -9.79 -1.27
CA GLN A 84 -7.08 -9.55 -2.04
C GLN A 84 -7.27 -8.06 -2.36
N LEU A 85 -7.08 -7.17 -1.36
CA LEU A 85 -7.14 -5.73 -1.58
C LEU A 85 -6.09 -5.27 -2.60
N GLY A 86 -4.85 -5.75 -2.47
CA GLY A 86 -3.77 -5.47 -3.43
C GLY A 86 -4.14 -5.88 -4.85
N LEU A 87 -4.55 -7.14 -5.04
CA LEU A 87 -4.96 -7.65 -6.35
C LEU A 87 -6.11 -6.83 -6.97
N MET A 88 -7.12 -6.47 -6.16
CA MET A 88 -8.24 -5.66 -6.63
C MET A 88 -7.80 -4.25 -7.07
N VAL A 89 -6.82 -3.64 -6.39
CA VAL A 89 -6.22 -2.37 -6.84
C VAL A 89 -5.61 -2.54 -8.23
N HIS A 90 -4.78 -3.57 -8.44
CA HIS A 90 -4.20 -3.85 -9.75
C HIS A 90 -5.26 -4.07 -10.83
N GLN A 91 -6.34 -4.79 -10.53
CA GLN A 91 -7.46 -4.97 -11.44
C GLN A 91 -8.15 -3.66 -11.80
N ASP A 92 -8.28 -2.71 -10.86
CA ASP A 92 -8.82 -1.39 -11.15
C ASP A 92 -7.90 -0.62 -12.11
N PHE A 93 -6.58 -0.71 -11.95
CA PHE A 93 -5.62 -0.06 -12.88
C PHE A 93 -5.69 -0.65 -14.29
N ASP A 94 -5.84 -1.97 -14.42
CA ASP A 94 -6.09 -2.58 -15.74
C ASP A 94 -7.41 -2.12 -16.36
N SER A 95 -8.43 -1.91 -15.53
CA SER A 95 -9.75 -1.41 -15.96
C SER A 95 -9.67 0.06 -16.40
N ILE A 96 -8.93 0.90 -15.66
CA ILE A 96 -8.65 2.30 -16.04
C ILE A 96 -7.93 2.35 -17.39
N ALA A 97 -6.90 1.53 -17.57
CA ALA A 97 -6.17 1.47 -18.83
C ALA A 97 -7.07 1.05 -20.00
N ALA A 98 -7.88 0.00 -19.82
CA ALA A 98 -8.82 -0.46 -20.85
C ALA A 98 -9.90 0.60 -21.19
N LEU A 99 -10.40 1.29 -20.17
CA LEU A 99 -11.38 2.37 -20.35
C LEU A 99 -10.77 3.52 -21.19
N ALA A 100 -9.55 3.93 -20.86
CA ALA A 100 -8.85 4.98 -21.60
C ALA A 100 -8.51 4.58 -23.04
N GLU A 101 -8.05 3.34 -23.25
CA GLU A 101 -7.79 2.77 -24.59
C GLU A 101 -9.06 2.72 -25.46
N SER A 102 -10.23 2.51 -24.84
CA SER A 102 -11.52 2.50 -25.54
C SER A 102 -12.10 3.89 -25.83
N GLY A 103 -11.42 4.97 -25.41
CA GLY A 103 -11.91 6.35 -25.57
C GLY A 103 -12.98 6.74 -24.55
N GLY A 104 -12.94 6.18 -23.34
CA GLY A 104 -13.80 6.58 -22.23
C GLY A 104 -13.59 8.05 -21.84
N ASP A 105 -14.60 8.64 -21.17
CA ASP A 105 -14.51 10.01 -20.68
C ASP A 105 -13.78 10.12 -19.32
N ASN A 106 -13.31 11.33 -18.99
CA ASN A 106 -12.61 11.57 -17.72
C ASN A 106 -13.44 11.20 -16.51
N LYS A 107 -14.77 11.34 -16.57
CA LYS A 107 -15.66 11.05 -15.45
C LYS A 107 -15.67 9.56 -15.14
N ALA A 108 -15.70 8.71 -16.16
CA ALA A 108 -15.63 7.27 -16.02
C ALA A 108 -14.27 6.85 -15.43
N VAL A 109 -13.16 7.43 -15.92
CA VAL A 109 -11.82 7.16 -15.36
C VAL A 109 -11.72 7.61 -13.89
N LEU A 110 -12.18 8.81 -13.56
CA LEU A 110 -12.21 9.33 -12.19
C LEU A 110 -13.06 8.48 -11.25
N SER A 111 -14.17 7.92 -11.75
CA SER A 111 -15.02 7.00 -10.99
C SER A 111 -14.28 5.71 -10.63
N GLU A 112 -13.57 5.10 -11.58
CA GLU A 112 -12.75 3.90 -11.31
C GLU A 112 -11.56 4.22 -10.41
N LEU A 113 -10.89 5.36 -10.61
CA LEU A 113 -9.82 5.82 -9.71
C LEU A 113 -10.33 6.00 -8.28
N SER A 114 -11.51 6.60 -8.09
CA SER A 114 -12.14 6.74 -6.78
C SER A 114 -12.43 5.38 -6.12
N ARG A 115 -12.89 4.39 -6.92
CA ARG A 115 -13.12 3.02 -6.45
C ARG A 115 -11.83 2.33 -6.03
N SER A 116 -10.72 2.60 -6.70
CA SER A 116 -9.40 2.10 -6.33
C SER A 116 -8.90 2.73 -5.03
N LEU A 117 -8.99 4.06 -4.90
CA LEU A 117 -8.59 4.79 -3.69
C LEU A 117 -9.33 4.34 -2.42
N LYS A 118 -10.60 3.91 -2.54
CA LYS A 118 -11.34 3.31 -1.41
C LYS A 118 -10.66 2.04 -0.87
N LYS A 119 -10.00 1.25 -1.73
CA LYS A 119 -9.26 0.05 -1.32
C LYS A 119 -7.94 0.41 -0.64
N CYS A 120 -7.26 1.47 -1.11
CA CYS A 120 -6.10 2.04 -0.40
C CYS A 120 -6.49 2.50 1.01
N GLN A 121 -7.61 3.23 1.13
CA GLN A 121 -8.14 3.66 2.42
C GLN A 121 -8.46 2.46 3.33
N ALA A 122 -9.18 1.47 2.82
CA ALA A 122 -9.54 0.27 3.59
C ALA A 122 -8.29 -0.47 4.10
N CYS A 123 -7.28 -0.66 3.24
CA CYS A 123 -6.02 -1.29 3.62
C CYS A 123 -5.28 -0.47 4.70
N HIS A 124 -5.13 0.84 4.51
CA HIS A 124 -4.40 1.70 5.45
C HIS A 124 -5.11 1.89 6.79
N ALA A 125 -6.45 1.78 6.80
CA ALA A 125 -7.27 1.81 8.01
C ALA A 125 -7.24 0.49 8.78
N HIS A 126 -6.85 -0.62 8.13
CA HIS A 126 -6.79 -1.94 8.76
C HIS A 126 -5.37 -2.37 9.14
N TYR A 127 -4.35 -2.02 8.35
CA TYR A 127 -3.00 -2.56 8.48
C TYR A 127 -1.94 -1.51 8.84
N GLN A 128 -0.94 -1.97 9.57
CA GLN A 128 0.37 -1.32 9.76
C GLN A 128 1.48 -2.22 9.24
N ILE A 129 2.56 -1.64 8.73
CA ILE A 129 3.72 -2.41 8.26
C ILE A 129 4.95 -2.10 9.13
N PHE A 130 5.41 -3.11 9.86
CA PHE A 130 6.59 -3.03 10.72
C PHE A 130 7.70 -3.93 10.19
N PRO A 131 8.97 -3.49 10.28
CA PRO A 131 10.09 -4.39 10.03
C PRO A 131 10.18 -5.42 11.15
N LEU A 132 10.53 -6.66 10.78
CA LEU A 132 11.03 -7.64 11.72
C LEU A 132 12.26 -7.05 12.41
N LYS A 133 12.27 -7.00 13.74
CA LYS A 133 13.44 -6.54 14.48
C LYS A 133 14.62 -7.45 14.13
N SER A 134 15.68 -6.88 13.57
CA SER A 134 16.95 -7.59 13.45
C SER A 134 17.43 -7.91 14.86
N SER A 135 17.71 -9.18 15.15
CA SER A 135 18.36 -9.61 16.39
C SER A 135 19.83 -9.17 16.36
N THR A 136 20.09 -7.88 16.61
CA THR A 136 21.44 -7.44 17.03
C THR A 136 21.46 -7.41 18.55
N THR A 137 21.45 -8.60 19.17
CA THR A 137 21.81 -8.76 20.59
C THR A 137 22.37 -10.17 20.84
N GLU A 138 23.48 -10.50 20.19
CA GLU A 138 24.42 -11.52 20.67
C GLU A 138 25.87 -11.00 20.51
N GLU A 139 26.12 -9.77 20.97
CA GLU A 139 27.46 -9.25 21.26
C GLU A 139 27.38 -8.35 22.49
N LYS A 140 27.13 -8.95 23.67
CA LYS A 140 27.53 -8.43 25.00
C LYS A 140 26.93 -9.31 26.12
N ASN A 141 27.47 -10.51 26.30
CA ASN A 141 27.79 -11.04 27.63
C ASN A 141 28.45 -12.43 27.50
N SER A 142 29.76 -12.43 27.26
CA SER A 142 30.61 -13.38 27.96
C SER A 142 31.71 -12.55 28.63
N HIS A 143 31.34 -12.02 29.80
CA HIS A 143 32.21 -11.29 30.70
C HIS A 143 32.86 -12.32 31.63
N HIS A 144 34.19 -12.28 31.73
CA HIS A 144 34.98 -12.56 32.93
C HIS A 144 34.94 -13.98 33.52
N GLY A 145 36.11 -14.63 33.59
CA GLY A 145 36.30 -15.73 34.54
C GLY A 145 37.59 -16.54 34.41
N HIS A 146 38.70 -15.97 34.88
CA HIS A 146 39.97 -16.58 35.33
C HIS A 146 40.99 -17.02 34.29
#